data_AF-A0AAN6I0L7-F1
#
_entry.id   AF-A0AAN6I0L7-F1
#
_cell.length_a   1.000
_cell.length_b   1.000
_cell.length_c   1.000
_cell.angle_alpha   90.00
_cell.angle_beta   90.00
_cell.angle_gamma   90.00
#
_symmetry.space_group_name_H-M   'P 1'
#
loop_
_entity.id
_entity.type
_entity.pdbx_description
1 polymer ?
#
loop_
_entity_poly.entity_id
_entity_poly.type
_entity_poly.pdbx_seq_one_letter_code
_entity_poly.pdbx_strand_id
1 'polypeptide(L)'
;MLKLNLKAVEFELNVQLAELFNVPQLDHLSCFYIQTISNSRLTGKHQYHHRHAIRSAERPVENHKSVFNNERILTRVKLYANPKEHYTLSDKWLYITFFVHDSLNSKKDKLGTLELNLTEYVNDREPKNLRYLLKDSKTNAILRLSVYMKHLNSAQDYRYHVPKKSTQQIYADLKDSIENSKKEFPEPETHKNDSETILNDIINKTFKFNWQFNGVNYDELSPIECVKDITQRNGNGWKRNELPG
;
A
#
# COMPACT_ATOMS: atom_id res chain seq x y z
N MET A 1 35.88 16.60 -15.54
CA MET A 1 34.70 15.71 -15.59
C MET A 1 35.12 14.31 -15.14
N LEU A 2 34.83 13.94 -13.89
CA LEU A 2 35.09 12.58 -13.39
C LEU A 2 34.00 11.64 -13.92
N LYS A 3 34.37 10.67 -14.77
CA LYS A 3 33.47 9.56 -15.14
C LYS A 3 33.13 8.80 -13.85
N LEU A 4 31.88 8.88 -13.40
CA LEU A 4 31.36 8.03 -12.34
C LEU A 4 31.35 6.60 -12.87
N ASN A 5 32.27 5.76 -12.39
CA ASN A 5 32.30 4.33 -12.68
C ASN A 5 31.13 3.65 -11.95
N LEU A 6 29.93 3.80 -12.48
CA LEU A 6 28.74 3.11 -11.97
C LEU A 6 28.80 1.63 -12.37
N LYS A 7 28.68 0.74 -11.39
CA LYS A 7 28.58 -0.70 -11.65
C LYS A 7 27.12 -1.03 -11.90
N ALA A 8 26.82 -1.58 -13.06
CA ALA A 8 25.47 -2.04 -13.32
C ALA A 8 25.20 -3.40 -12.66
N VAL A 9 24.01 -3.52 -12.09
CA VAL A 9 23.56 -4.67 -11.33
C VAL A 9 22.17 -5.06 -11.85
N GLU A 10 21.96 -6.35 -12.07
CA GLU A 10 20.72 -6.86 -12.67
C GLU A 10 19.89 -7.63 -11.64
N PHE A 11 18.60 -7.32 -11.65
CA PHE A 11 17.60 -7.91 -10.78
C PHE A 11 16.43 -8.41 -11.61
N GLU A 12 15.75 -9.44 -11.12
CA GLU A 12 14.44 -9.86 -11.58
C GLU A 12 13.39 -9.31 -10.63
N LEU A 13 12.53 -8.43 -11.15
CA LEU A 13 11.37 -7.91 -10.46
C LEU A 13 10.23 -8.92 -10.60
N ASN A 14 9.64 -9.32 -9.48
CA ASN A 14 8.43 -10.12 -9.43
C ASN A 14 7.39 -9.38 -8.57
N VAL A 15 6.38 -8.82 -9.23
CA VAL A 15 5.21 -8.23 -8.55
C VAL A 15 4.00 -9.09 -8.84
N GLN A 16 3.26 -9.49 -7.81
CA GLN A 16 2.00 -10.22 -7.96
C GLN A 16 0.87 -9.34 -7.47
N LEU A 17 -0.09 -9.05 -8.36
CA LEU A 17 -1.27 -8.25 -8.05
C LEU A 17 -2.38 -9.20 -7.60
N ALA A 18 -2.82 -9.08 -6.35
CA ALA A 18 -3.85 -9.96 -5.82
C ALA A 18 -5.24 -9.41 -6.13
N GLU A 19 -5.59 -8.27 -5.51
CA GLU A 19 -6.90 -7.65 -5.66
C GLU A 19 -6.86 -6.15 -5.30
N LEU A 20 -7.84 -5.43 -5.81
CA LEU A 20 -8.06 -4.00 -5.58
C LEU A 20 -9.42 -3.80 -4.95
N PHE A 21 -9.45 -3.10 -3.81
CA PHE A 21 -10.65 -2.82 -3.02
C PHE A 21 -11.12 -1.37 -3.22
N ASN A 22 -12.35 -1.10 -2.78
CA ASN A 22 -13.03 0.20 -2.86
C ASN A 22 -13.14 0.71 -4.31
N VAL A 23 -13.47 -0.21 -5.22
CA VAL A 23 -13.80 0.11 -6.61
C VAL A 23 -15.31 0.39 -6.70
N PRO A 24 -15.76 1.44 -7.43
CA PRO A 24 -17.17 1.68 -7.66
C PRO A 24 -17.85 0.45 -8.27
N GLN A 25 -19.03 0.06 -7.76
CA GLN A 25 -19.75 -1.12 -8.23
C GLN A 25 -20.89 -0.71 -9.16
N LEU A 26 -20.75 -1.13 -10.42
CA LEU A 26 -21.82 -1.17 -11.43
C LEU A 26 -21.51 -2.36 -12.36
N ASP A 27 -22.53 -3.10 -12.79
CA ASP A 27 -22.36 -4.39 -13.49
C ASP A 27 -21.58 -4.31 -14.82
N HIS A 28 -21.55 -3.13 -15.44
CA HIS A 28 -20.89 -2.87 -16.72
C HIS A 28 -19.45 -2.35 -16.56
N LEU A 29 -18.93 -2.29 -15.32
CA LEU A 29 -17.58 -1.80 -15.05
C LEU A 29 -16.56 -2.93 -15.04
N SER A 30 -15.47 -2.69 -15.75
CA SER A 30 -14.25 -3.48 -15.65
C SER A 30 -13.10 -2.61 -15.14
N CYS A 31 -12.13 -3.23 -14.50
CA CYS A 31 -10.88 -2.59 -14.08
C CYS A 31 -9.71 -3.17 -14.86
N PHE A 32 -8.79 -2.29 -15.24
CA PHE A 32 -7.49 -2.67 -15.80
C PHE A 32 -6.42 -1.72 -15.26
N TYR A 33 -5.16 -2.10 -15.43
CA TYR A 33 -4.04 -1.25 -15.06
C TYR A 33 -3.07 -1.04 -16.22
N ILE A 34 -2.29 0.03 -16.11
CA ILE A 34 -1.15 0.32 -16.96
C ILE A 34 0.08 0.41 -16.05
N GLN A 35 1.09 -0.41 -16.33
CA GLN A 35 2.36 -0.42 -15.61
C GLN A 35 3.46 0.26 -16.42
N THR A 36 4.36 0.94 -15.73
CA THR A 36 5.52 1.63 -16.30
C THR A 36 6.71 1.53 -15.34
N ILE A 37 7.92 1.32 -15.87
CA ILE A 37 9.16 1.42 -15.11
C ILE A 37 10.00 2.60 -15.62
N SER A 38 10.56 3.38 -14.70
CA SER A 38 11.39 4.55 -14.99
C SER A 38 12.60 4.64 -14.07
N ASN A 39 13.68 5.26 -14.54
CA ASN A 39 14.86 5.57 -13.73
C ASN A 39 14.68 6.84 -12.89
N SER A 40 13.64 7.63 -13.18
CA SER A 40 13.31 8.87 -12.47
C SER A 40 11.84 8.87 -12.05
N ARG A 41 11.52 9.68 -11.04
CA ARG A 41 10.15 9.84 -10.58
C ARG A 41 9.31 10.51 -11.68
N LEU A 42 8.25 9.85 -12.12
CA LEU A 42 7.30 10.35 -13.11
C LEU A 42 6.11 11.05 -12.44
N THR A 43 5.61 12.11 -13.07
CA THR A 43 4.47 12.90 -12.60
C THR A 43 3.35 12.95 -13.64
N GLY A 44 2.10 13.06 -13.16
CA GLY A 44 0.92 13.25 -14.00
C GLY A 44 0.73 12.18 -15.07
N LYS A 45 0.49 12.61 -16.31
CA LYS A 45 0.16 11.72 -17.45
C LYS A 45 1.33 10.81 -17.88
N HIS A 46 2.57 11.17 -17.53
CA HIS A 46 3.74 10.36 -17.88
C HIS A 46 3.77 9.01 -17.17
N GLN A 47 3.02 8.85 -16.06
CA GLN A 47 2.94 7.59 -15.32
C GLN A 47 2.33 6.45 -16.15
N TYR A 48 1.43 6.76 -17.10
CA TYR A 48 0.69 5.76 -17.89
C TYR A 48 0.75 5.98 -19.41
N HIS A 49 1.37 7.06 -19.90
CA HIS A 49 1.70 7.25 -21.33
C HIS A 49 3.20 7.13 -21.62
N HIS A 50 3.93 6.39 -20.78
CA HIS A 50 5.36 6.18 -20.98
C HIS A 50 5.64 5.25 -22.17
N ARG A 51 6.80 5.39 -22.81
CA ARG A 51 7.20 4.59 -23.98
C ARG A 51 7.15 3.08 -23.74
N HIS A 52 7.38 2.66 -22.50
CA HIS A 52 7.39 1.25 -22.09
C HIS A 52 6.18 0.89 -21.21
N ALA A 53 5.07 1.62 -21.38
CA ALA A 53 3.84 1.32 -20.68
C ALA A 53 3.24 0.00 -21.20
N ILE A 54 2.84 -0.89 -20.28
CA ILE A 54 2.20 -2.17 -20.59
C ILE A 54 0.82 -2.16 -19.94
N ARG A 55 -0.21 -2.52 -20.72
CA ARG A 55 -1.60 -2.58 -20.25
C ARG A 55 -1.98 -4.02 -19.90
N SER A 56 -2.68 -4.19 -18.80
CA SER A 56 -3.25 -5.49 -18.39
C SER A 56 -4.51 -5.86 -19.17
N ALA A 57 -4.96 -7.10 -18.99
CA ALA A 57 -6.33 -7.48 -19.31
C ALA A 57 -7.34 -6.75 -18.41
N GLU A 58 -8.58 -6.62 -18.89
CA GLU A 58 -9.70 -6.11 -18.10
C GLU A 58 -10.24 -7.22 -17.18
N ARG A 59 -10.65 -6.83 -15.97
CA ARG A 59 -11.26 -7.69 -14.95
C ARG A 59 -12.60 -7.10 -14.53
N PRO A 60 -13.66 -7.90 -14.37
CA PRO A 60 -14.94 -7.39 -13.88
C PRO A 60 -14.80 -6.85 -12.46
N VAL A 61 -15.63 -5.86 -12.12
CA VAL A 61 -15.76 -5.38 -10.75
C VAL A 61 -16.93 -6.08 -10.08
N GLU A 62 -16.67 -6.80 -8.99
CA GLU A 62 -17.66 -7.54 -8.23
C GLU A 62 -17.49 -7.21 -6.75
N ASN A 63 -18.58 -6.96 -6.01
CA ASN A 63 -18.52 -6.69 -4.55
C ASN A 63 -17.51 -5.58 -4.19
N HIS A 64 -17.54 -4.46 -4.92
CA HIS A 64 -16.60 -3.34 -4.78
C HIS A 64 -15.11 -3.71 -4.89
N LYS A 65 -14.78 -4.84 -5.50
CA LYS A 65 -13.40 -5.30 -5.71
C LYS A 65 -13.15 -5.76 -7.14
N SER A 66 -11.90 -5.66 -7.56
CA SER A 66 -11.40 -6.26 -8.79
C SER A 66 -10.28 -7.23 -8.46
N VAL A 67 -10.45 -8.50 -8.83
CA VAL A 67 -9.49 -9.57 -8.53
C VAL A 67 -8.60 -9.81 -9.75
N PHE A 68 -7.28 -9.82 -9.53
CA PHE A 68 -6.28 -9.99 -10.58
C PHE A 68 -5.66 -11.40 -10.59
N ASN A 69 -6.16 -12.32 -9.76
CA ASN A 69 -5.74 -13.74 -9.70
C ASN A 69 -4.21 -13.93 -9.62
N ASN A 70 -3.52 -13.06 -8.88
CA ASN A 70 -2.06 -13.06 -8.75
C ASN A 70 -1.33 -12.91 -10.09
N GLU A 71 -1.88 -12.08 -11.00
CA GLU A 71 -1.20 -11.67 -12.22
C GLU A 71 0.21 -11.17 -11.89
N ARG A 72 1.20 -11.71 -12.60
CA ARG A 72 2.62 -11.51 -12.27
C ARG A 72 3.26 -10.57 -13.27
N ILE A 73 3.84 -9.50 -12.75
CA ILE A 73 4.77 -8.63 -13.46
C ILE A 73 6.16 -9.21 -13.22
N LEU A 74 6.67 -9.96 -14.20
CA LEU A 74 8.02 -10.52 -14.18
C LEU A 74 8.87 -9.79 -15.22
N THR A 75 9.87 -9.03 -14.77
CA THR A 75 10.74 -8.29 -15.70
C THR A 75 12.15 -8.10 -15.15
N ARG A 76 13.13 -8.04 -16.06
CA ARG A 76 14.53 -7.79 -15.71
C ARG A 76 14.77 -6.29 -15.59
N VAL A 77 15.50 -5.93 -14.55
CA VAL A 77 15.66 -4.56 -14.11
C VAL A 77 17.13 -4.29 -13.81
N LYS A 78 17.70 -3.29 -14.47
CA LYS A 78 19.10 -2.88 -14.30
C LYS A 78 19.21 -1.64 -13.42
N LEU A 79 19.88 -1.76 -12.28
CA LEU A 79 20.18 -0.67 -11.34
C LEU A 79 21.68 -0.33 -11.41
N TYR A 80 22.04 0.91 -11.13
CA TYR A 80 23.42 1.37 -11.14
C TYR A 80 23.89 1.62 -9.71
N ALA A 81 24.87 0.85 -9.26
CA ALA A 81 25.51 1.03 -7.95
C ALA A 81 26.68 2.00 -8.07
N ASN A 82 26.77 2.96 -7.16
CA ASN A 82 27.91 3.87 -7.05
C ASN A 82 28.97 3.31 -6.08
N PRO A 83 30.13 2.81 -6.56
CA PRO A 83 31.15 2.22 -5.68
C PRO A 83 31.77 3.23 -4.72
N LYS A 84 31.72 4.53 -5.04
CA LYS A 84 32.28 5.60 -4.20
C LYS A 84 31.37 5.97 -3.02
N GLU A 85 30.09 5.65 -3.11
CA GLU A 85 29.07 5.98 -2.10
C GLU A 85 28.51 4.69 -1.50
N HIS A 86 29.40 3.82 -0.99
CA HIS A 86 29.02 2.57 -0.33
C HIS A 86 28.05 1.68 -1.14
N TYR A 87 28.22 1.63 -2.47
CA TYR A 87 27.31 0.91 -3.38
C TYR A 87 25.85 1.36 -3.29
N THR A 88 25.62 2.66 -3.06
CA THR A 88 24.28 3.25 -3.14
C THR A 88 23.71 3.03 -4.55
N LEU A 89 22.48 2.53 -4.60
CA LEU A 89 21.80 2.25 -5.86
C LEU A 89 21.09 3.48 -6.40
N SER A 90 21.18 3.67 -7.71
CA SER A 90 20.36 4.63 -8.45
C SER A 90 18.87 4.30 -8.29
N ASP A 91 18.04 5.33 -8.15
CA ASP A 91 16.59 5.17 -8.09
C ASP A 91 16.01 4.40 -9.27
N LYS A 92 14.90 3.71 -8.99
CA LYS A 92 14.08 3.14 -10.04
C LYS A 92 12.66 2.94 -9.57
N TRP A 93 11.74 3.45 -10.36
CA TRP A 93 10.35 3.59 -9.98
C TRP A 93 9.47 2.69 -10.84
N LEU A 94 8.61 1.92 -10.19
CA LEU A 94 7.48 1.23 -10.79
C LEU A 94 6.22 2.06 -10.54
N TYR A 95 5.50 2.34 -11.62
CA TYR A 95 4.18 2.96 -11.59
C TYR A 95 3.15 1.96 -12.05
N ILE A 96 2.04 1.84 -11.32
CA ILE A 96 0.86 1.07 -11.75
C ILE A 96 -0.35 1.98 -11.60
N THR A 97 -0.90 2.45 -12.71
CA THR A 97 -2.11 3.28 -12.74
C THR A 97 -3.32 2.42 -13.05
N PHE A 98 -4.31 2.45 -12.18
CA PHE A 98 -5.56 1.70 -12.32
C PHE A 98 -6.62 2.58 -12.97
N PHE A 99 -7.42 1.96 -13.82
CA PHE A 99 -8.53 2.58 -14.52
C PHE A 99 -9.79 1.72 -14.35
N VAL A 100 -10.92 2.40 -14.29
CA VAL A 100 -12.24 1.79 -14.43
C VAL A 100 -12.74 2.11 -15.84
N HIS A 101 -13.21 1.09 -16.54
CA HIS A 101 -13.80 1.17 -17.86
C HIS A 101 -15.28 0.84 -17.77
N ASP A 102 -16.09 1.81 -18.17
CA ASP A 102 -17.53 1.64 -18.38
C ASP A 102 -17.76 1.17 -19.82
N SER A 103 -18.22 -0.07 -19.96
CA SER A 103 -18.48 -0.68 -21.27
C SER A 103 -19.68 -0.10 -22.01
N LEU A 104 -20.63 0.54 -21.32
CA LEU A 104 -21.81 1.18 -21.94
C LEU A 104 -21.43 2.51 -22.57
N ASN A 105 -20.66 3.33 -21.85
CA ASN A 105 -20.28 4.67 -22.30
C ASN A 105 -18.88 4.71 -22.95
N SER A 106 -18.18 3.57 -23.02
CA SER A 106 -16.77 3.47 -23.43
C SER A 106 -15.84 4.43 -22.69
N LYS A 107 -16.24 4.82 -21.47
CA LYS A 107 -15.56 5.84 -20.67
C LYS A 107 -14.52 5.19 -19.79
N LYS A 108 -13.33 5.79 -19.72
CA LYS A 108 -12.22 5.31 -18.90
C LYS A 108 -11.84 6.38 -17.88
N ASP A 109 -12.04 6.06 -16.61
CA ASP A 109 -11.72 6.96 -15.50
C ASP A 109 -10.53 6.41 -14.70
N LYS A 110 -9.56 7.29 -14.38
CA LYS A 110 -8.42 6.93 -13.53
C LYS A 110 -8.92 6.70 -12.10
N LEU A 111 -8.64 5.53 -11.55
CA LEU A 111 -8.94 5.20 -10.15
C LEU A 111 -7.83 5.68 -9.22
N GLY A 112 -6.56 5.55 -9.62
CA GLY A 112 -5.41 5.97 -8.83
C GLY A 112 -4.10 5.36 -9.32
N THR A 113 -2.98 5.74 -8.71
CA THR A 113 -1.64 5.25 -9.08
C THR A 113 -0.89 4.70 -7.87
N LEU A 114 -0.28 3.52 -8.00
CA LEU A 114 0.79 3.05 -7.14
C LEU A 114 2.13 3.63 -7.63
N GLU A 115 2.88 4.29 -6.75
CA GLU A 115 4.27 4.71 -7.00
C GLU A 115 5.19 3.90 -6.07
N LEU A 116 6.08 3.08 -6.63
CA LEU A 116 6.95 2.19 -5.85
C LEU A 116 8.41 2.38 -6.23
N ASN A 117 9.27 2.74 -5.28
CA ASN A 117 10.72 2.71 -5.49
C ASN A 117 11.23 1.27 -5.33
N LEU A 118 11.70 0.67 -6.41
CA LEU A 118 12.17 -0.72 -6.45
C LEU A 118 13.47 -0.93 -5.67
N THR A 119 14.25 0.13 -5.46
CA THR A 119 15.49 0.05 -4.66
C THR A 119 15.20 -0.37 -3.22
N GLU A 120 14.01 -0.06 -2.69
CA GLU A 120 13.60 -0.39 -1.31
C GLU A 120 13.50 -1.89 -1.02
N TYR A 121 13.44 -2.70 -2.09
CA TYR A 121 13.18 -4.14 -2.02
C TYR A 121 14.40 -5.00 -2.37
N VAL A 122 15.52 -4.42 -2.80
CA VAL A 122 16.68 -5.19 -3.31
C VAL A 122 17.36 -6.05 -2.26
N ASN A 123 17.22 -5.70 -0.98
CA ASN A 123 17.83 -6.40 0.15
C ASN A 123 16.86 -7.38 0.83
N ASP A 124 15.59 -7.41 0.41
CA ASP A 124 14.61 -8.32 0.99
C ASP A 124 14.87 -9.75 0.48
N ARG A 125 14.97 -10.71 1.40
CA ARG A 125 15.27 -12.12 1.07
C ARG A 125 14.05 -12.89 0.59
N GLU A 126 12.87 -12.44 0.97
CA GLU A 126 11.58 -13.08 0.69
C GLU A 126 10.59 -12.06 0.10
N PRO A 127 9.59 -12.53 -0.69
CA PRO A 127 8.52 -11.68 -1.18
C PRO A 127 7.78 -10.96 -0.04
N LYS A 128 7.54 -9.66 -0.22
CA LYS A 128 6.78 -8.84 0.74
C LYS A 128 5.35 -8.66 0.25
N ASN A 129 4.40 -9.15 1.05
CA ASN A 129 2.97 -8.88 0.85
C ASN A 129 2.63 -7.51 1.43
N LEU A 130 2.06 -6.63 0.61
CA LEU A 130 1.86 -5.22 0.88
C LEU A 130 0.42 -4.81 0.58
N ARG A 131 -0.07 -3.81 1.31
CA ARG A 131 -1.32 -3.10 1.04
C ARG A 131 -1.02 -1.62 0.84
N TYR A 132 -1.41 -1.09 -0.31
CA TYR A 132 -1.15 0.30 -0.71
C TYR A 132 -2.44 1.04 -0.96
N LEU A 133 -2.56 2.23 -0.37
CA LEU A 133 -3.56 3.19 -0.79
C LEU A 133 -3.09 3.81 -2.10
N LEU A 134 -3.93 3.78 -3.13
CA LEU A 134 -3.58 4.38 -4.41
C LEU A 134 -3.55 5.91 -4.27
N LYS A 135 -2.49 6.52 -4.82
CA LYS A 135 -2.35 7.97 -4.89
C LYS A 135 -3.31 8.56 -5.91
N ASP A 136 -3.78 9.78 -5.66
CA ASP A 136 -4.79 10.48 -6.45
C ASP A 136 -6.10 9.70 -6.59
N SER A 137 -6.42 8.84 -5.61
CA SER A 137 -7.60 8.00 -5.64
C SER A 137 -8.81 8.68 -5.02
N LYS A 138 -9.87 8.87 -5.82
CA LYS A 138 -11.14 9.45 -5.36
C LYS A 138 -11.91 8.54 -4.41
N THR A 139 -11.74 7.22 -4.52
CA THR A 139 -12.47 6.22 -3.73
C THR A 139 -11.64 5.60 -2.62
N ASN A 140 -10.44 6.13 -2.35
CA ASN A 140 -9.47 5.52 -1.45
C ASN A 140 -9.24 4.03 -1.75
N ALA A 141 -9.00 3.72 -3.03
CA ALA A 141 -8.78 2.37 -3.50
C ALA A 141 -7.52 1.76 -2.88
N ILE A 142 -7.64 0.53 -2.39
CA ILE A 142 -6.55 -0.19 -1.70
C ILE A 142 -6.13 -1.38 -2.55
N LEU A 143 -4.85 -1.43 -2.90
CA LEU A 143 -4.26 -2.53 -3.65
C LEU A 143 -3.54 -3.50 -2.71
N ARG A 144 -3.86 -4.80 -2.81
CA ARG A 144 -3.05 -5.88 -2.22
C ARG A 144 -2.14 -6.48 -3.28
N LEU A 145 -0.85 -6.54 -2.98
CA LEU A 145 0.17 -7.05 -3.91
C LEU A 145 1.35 -7.69 -3.17
N SER A 146 2.15 -8.51 -3.84
CA SER A 146 3.45 -8.96 -3.33
C SER A 146 4.58 -8.41 -4.20
N VAL A 147 5.68 -7.94 -3.61
CA VAL A 147 6.88 -7.48 -4.34
C VAL A 147 8.09 -8.30 -3.94
N TYR A 148 8.90 -8.68 -4.92
CA TYR A 148 10.19 -9.29 -4.70
C TYR A 148 11.21 -8.84 -5.75
N MET A 149 12.44 -8.56 -5.31
CA MET A 149 13.58 -8.22 -6.17
C MET A 149 14.65 -9.28 -5.98
N LYS A 150 14.83 -10.14 -6.99
CA LYS A 150 15.84 -11.20 -6.96
C LYS A 150 17.10 -10.75 -7.70
N HIS A 151 18.24 -10.72 -7.02
CA HIS A 151 19.51 -10.41 -7.67
C HIS A 151 19.92 -11.56 -8.63
N LEU A 152 20.34 -11.23 -9.86
CA LEU A 152 20.63 -12.24 -10.89
C LEU A 152 22.10 -12.72 -10.93
N ASN A 153 23.05 -11.87 -10.56
CA ASN A 153 24.49 -12.08 -10.84
C ASN A 153 25.37 -12.30 -9.59
N SER A 154 24.81 -12.54 -8.41
CA SER A 154 25.60 -12.69 -7.17
C SER A 154 24.96 -13.71 -6.24
N ALA A 155 25.79 -14.35 -5.41
CA ALA A 155 25.31 -14.95 -4.17
C ALA A 155 24.63 -13.86 -3.35
N GLN A 156 23.44 -14.15 -2.84
CA GLN A 156 22.44 -13.23 -2.29
C GLN A 156 22.86 -12.48 -1.00
N ASP A 157 24.17 -12.41 -0.73
CA ASP A 157 24.81 -11.89 0.48
C ASP A 157 25.28 -10.44 0.33
N TYR A 158 25.26 -9.86 -0.86
CA TYR A 158 25.57 -8.43 -1.04
C TYR A 158 24.42 -7.55 -0.59
N ARG A 159 24.66 -6.76 0.47
CA ARG A 159 23.71 -5.76 0.98
C ARG A 159 24.00 -4.39 0.35
N TYR A 160 23.02 -3.84 -0.35
CA TYR A 160 23.11 -2.51 -0.96
C TYR A 160 22.71 -1.43 0.04
N HIS A 161 23.31 -0.25 -0.09
CA HIS A 161 22.81 0.93 0.61
C HIS A 161 21.59 1.47 -0.13
N VAL A 162 20.48 1.60 0.60
CA VAL A 162 19.16 1.97 0.07
C VAL A 162 18.63 3.15 0.90
N PRO A 163 18.03 4.17 0.27
CA PRO A 163 17.35 5.23 1.01
C PRO A 163 16.30 4.65 1.97
N LYS A 164 16.02 5.34 3.09
CA LYS A 164 14.94 4.92 4.01
C LYS A 164 13.64 4.76 3.21
N LYS A 165 12.93 3.64 3.43
CA LYS A 165 11.73 3.27 2.66
C LYS A 165 10.75 4.44 2.63
N SER A 166 10.32 4.85 1.44
CA SER A 166 9.30 5.87 1.26
C SER A 166 8.00 5.32 1.82
N THR A 167 7.60 5.86 2.96
CA THR A 167 6.53 5.36 3.83
C THR A 167 5.13 5.61 3.26
N GLN A 168 4.85 5.17 2.03
CA GLN A 168 3.51 5.21 1.42
C GLN A 168 2.72 3.90 1.63
N GLN A 169 3.23 2.99 2.46
CA GLN A 169 2.40 1.92 2.99
C GLN A 169 1.40 2.55 3.95
N ILE A 170 0.16 2.07 3.97
CA ILE A 170 -1.00 2.57 4.77
C ILE A 170 -0.67 2.79 6.27
N TYR A 171 0.49 2.33 6.73
CA TYR A 171 0.91 2.25 8.12
C TYR A 171 1.95 3.27 8.58
N ALA A 172 2.48 4.18 7.75
CA ALA A 172 3.38 5.22 8.27
C ALA A 172 2.66 6.13 9.28
N ASP A 173 1.57 6.74 8.83
CA ASP A 173 0.81 7.71 9.62
C ASP A 173 0.06 7.05 10.79
N LEU A 174 -0.41 5.81 10.60
CA LEU A 174 -1.04 5.04 11.69
C LEU A 174 -0.01 4.58 12.72
N LYS A 175 1.19 4.17 12.32
CA LYS A 175 2.23 3.75 13.28
C LYS A 175 2.75 4.93 14.09
N ASP A 176 2.99 6.09 13.47
CA ASP A 176 3.46 7.28 14.18
C ASP A 176 2.37 7.87 15.08
N SER A 177 1.09 7.84 14.68
CA SER A 177 -0.04 8.23 15.54
C SER A 177 -0.20 7.30 16.76
N ILE A 178 -0.01 5.99 16.58
CA ILE A 178 -0.13 4.98 17.65
C ILE A 178 1.12 4.96 18.56
N GLU A 179 2.31 5.28 18.06
CA GLU A 179 3.51 5.44 18.88
C GLU A 179 3.49 6.76 19.67
N ASN A 180 2.90 7.83 19.12
CA ASN A 180 2.70 9.10 19.84
C ASN A 180 1.58 9.03 20.89
N SER A 181 0.55 8.20 20.71
CA SER A 181 -0.49 8.00 21.74
C SER A 181 -0.03 7.22 22.98
N LYS A 182 1.22 6.72 22.98
CA LYS A 182 1.88 6.14 24.15
C LYS A 182 2.62 7.17 25.02
N LYS A 183 2.77 8.41 24.55
CA LYS A 183 3.39 9.48 25.34
C LYS A 183 2.34 10.54 25.67
N GLU A 184 2.11 10.66 26.98
CA GLU A 184 1.44 11.78 27.65
C GLU A 184 -0.04 11.93 27.31
N PHE A 185 -0.90 11.37 28.18
CA PHE A 185 -2.14 12.04 28.52
C PHE A 185 -1.77 13.27 29.35
N PRO A 186 -1.91 14.51 28.86
CA PRO A 186 -1.84 15.67 29.73
C PRO A 186 -3.12 15.65 30.57
N GLU A 187 -2.99 15.86 31.88
CA GLU A 187 -4.15 16.16 32.73
C GLU A 187 -4.92 17.35 32.14
N PRO A 188 -6.27 17.31 32.12
CA PRO A 188 -7.05 18.34 31.45
C PRO A 188 -6.97 19.65 32.23
N GLU A 189 -6.24 20.62 31.70
CA GLU A 189 -6.31 22.01 32.16
C GLU A 189 -7.68 22.61 31.81
N THR A 190 -8.33 23.10 32.84
CA THR A 190 -9.66 23.71 32.84
C THR A 190 -9.66 25.13 32.26
N HIS A 191 -10.21 25.35 31.07
CA HIS A 191 -10.69 26.68 30.66
C HIS A 191 -11.97 26.64 29.80
N LYS A 192 -13.10 26.85 30.50
CA LYS A 192 -14.36 27.54 30.19
C LYS A 192 -14.85 27.59 28.72
N ASN A 193 -15.85 26.76 28.45
CA ASN A 193 -17.05 27.05 27.65
C ASN A 193 -18.09 25.94 27.94
N ASP A 194 -18.79 26.10 29.07
CA ASP A 194 -19.49 25.00 29.74
C ASP A 194 -20.61 24.35 28.90
N SER A 195 -21.26 25.06 27.98
CA SER A 195 -22.35 24.49 27.17
C SER A 195 -21.87 23.55 26.06
N GLU A 196 -20.80 23.92 25.34
CA GLU A 196 -20.22 23.08 24.27
C GLU A 196 -19.41 21.91 24.82
N THR A 197 -18.76 22.08 25.98
CA THR A 197 -18.09 20.94 26.66
C THR A 197 -19.10 19.94 27.20
N ILE A 198 -20.23 20.39 27.75
CA ILE A 198 -21.30 19.49 28.20
C ILE A 198 -21.97 18.79 27.00
N LEU A 199 -22.26 19.50 25.91
CA LEU A 199 -22.80 18.88 24.70
C LEU A 199 -21.83 17.87 24.10
N ASN A 200 -20.54 18.21 23.98
CA ASN A 200 -19.52 17.28 23.51
C ASN A 200 -19.32 16.11 24.47
N ASP A 201 -19.43 16.31 25.78
CA ASP A 201 -19.34 15.24 26.77
C ASP A 201 -20.58 14.34 26.74
N ILE A 202 -21.79 14.88 26.54
CA ILE A 202 -23.02 14.10 26.35
C ILE A 202 -22.99 13.35 25.03
N ILE A 203 -22.55 13.99 23.94
CA ILE A 203 -22.38 13.37 22.62
C ILE A 203 -21.36 12.23 22.74
N ASN A 204 -20.19 12.49 23.32
CA ASN A 204 -19.16 11.48 23.52
C ASN A 204 -19.60 10.36 24.48
N LYS A 205 -20.35 10.67 25.53
CA LYS A 205 -20.94 9.65 26.43
C LYS A 205 -22.00 8.83 25.71
N THR A 206 -22.89 9.44 24.94
CA THR A 206 -23.97 8.77 24.19
C THR A 206 -23.39 7.87 23.10
N PHE A 207 -22.41 8.36 22.34
CA PHE A 207 -21.69 7.54 21.36
C PHE A 207 -20.82 6.48 22.04
N LYS A 208 -20.19 6.74 23.19
CA LYS A 208 -19.53 5.69 23.97
C LYS A 208 -20.52 4.63 24.46
N PHE A 209 -21.72 5.00 24.90
CA PHE A 209 -22.78 4.07 25.32
C PHE A 209 -23.27 3.19 24.16
N ASN A 210 -23.32 3.71 22.93
CA ASN A 210 -23.68 2.91 21.76
C ASN A 210 -22.55 1.97 21.29
N TRP A 211 -21.33 2.17 21.81
CA TRP A 211 -20.15 1.31 21.63
C TRP A 211 -19.76 0.59 22.93
N GLN A 212 -20.62 0.65 23.97
CA GLN A 212 -20.40 -0.15 25.16
C GLN A 212 -20.67 -1.60 24.80
N PHE A 213 -19.58 -2.37 24.82
CA PHE A 213 -19.50 -3.78 25.19
C PHE A 213 -20.83 -4.31 25.74
N ASN A 214 -21.64 -4.92 24.88
CA ASN A 214 -22.76 -5.73 25.31
C ASN A 214 -22.13 -6.96 25.98
N GLY A 215 -22.14 -6.98 27.31
CA GLY A 215 -21.51 -7.98 28.17
C GLY A 215 -22.13 -9.38 28.07
N VAL A 216 -22.13 -9.97 26.88
CA VAL A 216 -22.49 -11.36 26.64
C VAL A 216 -21.47 -11.96 25.65
N ASN A 217 -20.41 -12.56 26.21
CA ASN A 217 -19.51 -13.54 25.57
C ASN A 217 -19.04 -13.26 24.13
N TYR A 218 -18.73 -12.01 23.79
CA TYR A 218 -17.88 -11.73 22.64
C TYR A 218 -16.47 -11.46 23.10
N ASP A 219 -15.63 -12.46 22.89
CA ASP A 219 -14.19 -12.32 22.97
C ASP A 219 -13.79 -11.39 21.80
N GLU A 220 -13.67 -10.08 22.02
CA GLU A 220 -13.24 -9.14 20.99
C GLU A 220 -11.71 -9.02 20.94
N LEU A 221 -11.15 -8.75 19.75
CA LEU A 221 -9.74 -8.38 19.63
C LEU A 221 -9.58 -6.93 20.10
N SER A 222 -8.53 -6.63 20.86
CA SER A 222 -8.17 -5.23 21.11
C SER A 222 -7.90 -4.51 19.78
N PRO A 223 -8.03 -3.16 19.71
CA PRO A 223 -7.79 -2.43 18.47
C PRO A 223 -6.43 -2.74 17.83
N ILE A 224 -5.39 -2.97 18.64
CA ILE A 224 -4.05 -3.34 18.17
C ILE A 224 -4.01 -4.76 17.59
N GLU A 225 -4.72 -5.70 18.21
CA GLU A 225 -4.79 -7.08 17.73
C GLU A 225 -5.65 -7.21 16.49
N CYS A 226 -6.74 -6.45 16.39
CA CYS A 226 -7.56 -6.34 15.18
C CYS A 226 -6.72 -5.85 14.00
N VAL A 227 -5.94 -4.78 14.19
CA VAL A 227 -5.02 -4.27 13.17
C VAL A 227 -3.98 -5.32 12.78
N LYS A 228 -3.34 -5.98 13.76
CA LYS A 228 -2.37 -7.06 13.48
C LYS A 228 -3.00 -8.24 12.75
N ASP A 229 -4.23 -8.61 13.12
CA ASP A 229 -4.97 -9.69 12.47
C ASP A 229 -5.21 -9.39 11.00
N ILE A 230 -5.77 -8.21 10.71
CA ILE A 230 -6.04 -7.74 9.35
C ILE A 230 -4.76 -7.67 8.51
N THR A 231 -3.64 -7.25 9.09
CA THR A 231 -2.45 -6.86 8.34
C THR A 231 -1.36 -7.91 8.24
N GLN A 232 -1.11 -8.63 9.34
CA GLN A 232 -0.01 -9.58 9.46
C GLN A 232 -0.50 -11.01 9.35
N ARG A 233 -1.72 -11.28 9.82
CA ARG A 233 -2.31 -12.63 9.84
C ARG A 233 -3.30 -12.88 8.70
N ASN A 234 -3.53 -11.86 7.87
CA ASN A 234 -4.50 -11.91 6.77
C ASN A 234 -5.93 -12.29 7.22
N GLY A 235 -6.27 -11.96 8.47
CA GLY A 235 -7.61 -12.12 9.02
C GLY A 235 -8.52 -10.95 8.63
N ASN A 236 -9.74 -10.97 9.17
CA ASN A 236 -10.79 -9.99 8.90
C ASN A 236 -10.99 -8.99 10.06
N GLY A 237 -10.15 -9.05 11.10
CA GLY A 237 -10.22 -8.16 12.26
C GLY A 237 -11.23 -8.59 13.32
N TRP A 238 -11.86 -9.75 13.16
CA TRP A 238 -12.79 -10.32 14.12
C TRP A 238 -12.14 -11.52 14.81
N LYS A 239 -12.27 -11.60 16.14
CA LYS A 239 -11.87 -12.81 16.85
C LYS A 239 -12.80 -13.94 16.43
N ARG A 240 -12.25 -15.10 16.09
CA ARG A 240 -13.05 -16.29 15.77
C ARG A 240 -13.50 -16.93 17.08
N ASN A 241 -14.80 -16.97 17.33
CA ASN A 241 -15.38 -17.73 18.43
C ASN A 241 -15.45 -19.22 18.03
N GLU A 242 -14.29 -19.87 17.89
CA GLU A 242 -14.24 -21.32 17.78
C GLU A 242 -14.42 -21.88 19.20
N LEU A 243 -15.62 -22.40 19.48
CA LEU A 243 -15.85 -23.19 20.68
C LEU A 243 -14.91 -24.41 20.64
N PRO A 244 -14.18 -24.73 21.71
CA PRO A 244 -13.43 -25.98 21.78
C PRO A 244 -14.42 -27.14 21.74
N GLY A 245 -14.32 -27.98 20.70
CA GLY A 245 -14.97 -29.30 20.63
C GLY A 245 -14.21 -30.33 21.44
#